data_AF-A0A5C6FES5-F1
#
_entry.id   AF-A0A5C6FES5-F1
#
_cell.length_a   1.000
_cell.length_b   1.000
_cell.length_c   1.000
_cell.angle_alpha   90.00
_cell.angle_beta   90.00
_cell.angle_gamma   90.00
#
_symmetry.space_group_name_H-M   'P 1'
#
loop_
_entity.id
_entity.type
_entity.pdbx_description
1 polymer ?
#
loop_
_entity_poly.entity_id
_entity_poly.type
_entity_poly.pdbx_seq_one_letter_code
_entity_poly.pdbx_strand_id
1 'polypeptide(L)'
;MSVKTSKKFRFSIALILFLVACVAGLLGGYRLGFDQGYASGNAKWEAEQPYPMAHPVGDLLRQTAIDPTKNIDSPDLGWESLIRVIQTTVAPQEWDLLGGPCTVATAPFAESLVVNATSDTHQAIANLLTDLETLKPAIAKEQEVLRQQRAAAAAYRAEQMATLSERIGHPVEAIQSRFNLNGEWNVAVAPSKIVTLSYRFQMEGALSIESLIDSKSPAIDTWYMVAAGSLVMNGKAYIAATTQLGELVLADPQNIENGVLQIATPAKSP
;
A
#
# COMPACT_ATOMS: atom_id res chain seq x y z
N MET A 1 -87.82 -6.14 54.14
CA MET A 1 -86.98 -6.36 52.94
C MET A 1 -87.06 -5.12 52.07
N SER A 2 -85.98 -4.34 51.96
CA SER A 2 -85.93 -3.11 51.15
C SER A 2 -85.27 -3.39 49.80
N VAL A 3 -86.03 -3.25 48.72
CA VAL A 3 -85.56 -3.49 47.34
C VAL A 3 -84.77 -2.27 46.85
N LYS A 4 -83.46 -2.45 46.63
CA LYS A 4 -82.59 -1.44 46.00
C LYS A 4 -82.89 -1.40 44.50
N THR A 5 -83.56 -0.34 44.04
CA THR A 5 -83.75 -0.06 42.61
C THR A 5 -82.44 0.49 42.02
N SER A 6 -81.79 -0.29 41.17
CA SER A 6 -80.61 0.17 40.43
C SER A 6 -81.06 1.09 39.28
N LYS A 7 -80.62 2.35 39.32
CA LYS A 7 -80.79 3.26 38.19
C LYS A 7 -79.85 2.84 37.07
N LYS A 8 -80.39 2.25 36.00
CA LYS A 8 -79.64 1.94 34.78
C LYS A 8 -79.33 3.25 34.06
N PHE A 9 -78.08 3.69 34.10
CA PHE A 9 -77.61 4.81 33.29
C PHE A 9 -77.69 4.43 31.81
N ARG A 10 -78.55 5.13 31.06
CA ARG A 10 -78.60 5.05 29.60
C ARG A 10 -77.76 6.20 29.06
N PHE A 11 -76.53 5.92 28.66
CA PHE A 11 -75.73 6.89 27.94
C PHE A 11 -76.27 7.05 26.52
N SER A 12 -76.43 8.30 26.07
CA SER A 12 -76.82 8.60 24.69
C SER A 12 -75.72 8.13 23.74
N ILE A 13 -76.10 7.53 22.60
CA ILE A 13 -75.18 7.09 21.54
C ILE A 13 -74.25 8.23 21.13
N ALA A 14 -74.75 9.47 21.12
CA ALA A 14 -73.96 10.66 20.80
C ALA A 14 -72.76 10.87 21.75
N LEU A 15 -72.92 10.56 23.04
CA LEU A 15 -71.85 10.69 24.04
C LEU A 15 -70.78 9.60 23.85
N ILE A 16 -71.17 8.39 23.46
CA ILE A 16 -70.23 7.31 23.15
C ILE A 16 -69.41 7.67 21.91
N LEU A 17 -70.05 8.15 20.84
CA LEU A 17 -69.36 8.55 19.62
C LEU A 17 -68.39 9.72 19.85
N PHE A 18 -68.78 10.70 20.68
CA PHE A 18 -67.90 11.79 21.06
C PHE A 18 -66.66 11.29 21.82
N LEU A 19 -66.84 10.39 22.78
CA LEU A 19 -65.71 9.78 23.51
C LEU A 19 -64.78 9.01 22.58
N VAL A 20 -65.32 8.22 21.64
CA VAL A 20 -64.51 7.49 20.66
C VAL A 20 -63.71 8.47 19.78
N ALA A 21 -64.32 9.56 19.33
CA ALA A 21 -63.63 10.58 18.55
C ALA A 21 -62.50 11.27 19.36
N CYS A 22 -62.72 11.57 20.65
CA CYS A 22 -61.69 12.12 21.53
C CYS A 22 -60.52 11.15 21.72
N VAL A 23 -60.79 9.86 21.96
CA VAL A 23 -59.74 8.85 22.10
C VAL A 23 -58.98 8.66 20.80
N ALA A 24 -59.67 8.63 19.66
CA ALA A 24 -59.04 8.52 18.34
C ALA A 24 -58.14 9.73 18.03
N GLY A 25 -58.60 10.95 18.34
CA GLY A 25 -57.79 12.17 18.20
C GLY A 25 -56.55 12.17 19.10
N LEU A 26 -56.69 11.73 20.35
CA LEU A 26 -55.59 11.64 21.31
C LEU A 26 -54.55 10.60 20.86
N LEU A 27 -55.00 9.42 20.41
CA LEU A 27 -54.11 8.38 19.89
C LEU A 27 -53.42 8.80 18.58
N GLY A 28 -54.13 9.48 17.69
CA GLY A 28 -53.57 10.02 16.45
C GLY A 28 -52.49 11.08 16.72
N GLY A 29 -52.77 12.00 17.64
CA GLY A 29 -51.79 13.01 18.09
C GLY A 29 -50.59 12.39 18.81
N TYR A 30 -50.81 11.39 19.67
CA TYR A 30 -49.73 10.67 20.36
C TYR A 30 -48.80 9.98 19.38
N ARG A 31 -49.33 9.30 18.35
CA ARG A 31 -48.51 8.59 17.36
C ARG A 31 -47.65 9.55 16.54
N LEU A 32 -48.24 10.62 16.00
CA LEU A 32 -47.50 11.60 15.21
C LEU A 32 -46.47 12.38 16.03
N GLY A 33 -46.82 12.77 17.26
CA GLY A 33 -45.93 13.50 18.16
C GLY A 33 -44.79 12.62 18.70
N PHE A 34 -45.07 11.34 18.98
CA PHE A 34 -44.07 10.39 19.44
C PHE A 34 -43.04 10.11 18.34
N ASP A 35 -43.48 9.86 17.10
CA ASP A 35 -42.57 9.56 16.00
C ASP A 35 -41.63 10.75 15.70
N GLN A 36 -42.14 11.98 15.69
CA GLN A 36 -41.32 13.18 15.43
C GLN A 36 -40.43 13.58 16.63
N GLY A 37 -40.97 13.52 17.85
CA GLY A 37 -40.24 13.86 19.07
C GLY A 37 -39.13 12.84 19.39
N TYR A 38 -39.40 11.55 19.18
CA TYR A 38 -38.42 10.49 19.40
C TYR A 38 -37.32 10.54 18.34
N ALA A 39 -37.65 10.75 17.06
CA ALA A 39 -36.65 10.87 16.00
C ALA A 39 -35.72 12.08 16.18
N SER A 40 -36.28 13.26 16.50
CA SER A 40 -35.49 14.47 16.74
C SER A 40 -34.68 14.42 18.04
N GLY A 41 -35.22 13.80 19.08
CA GLY A 41 -34.50 13.52 20.31
C GLY A 41 -33.34 12.57 20.06
N ASN A 42 -33.59 11.43 19.42
CA ASN A 42 -32.59 10.41 19.17
C ASN A 42 -31.40 10.93 18.35
N ALA A 43 -31.65 11.71 17.30
CA ALA A 43 -30.59 12.35 16.52
C ALA A 43 -29.71 13.29 17.38
N LYS A 44 -30.32 13.99 18.35
CA LYS A 44 -29.57 14.84 19.29
C LYS A 44 -28.75 14.00 20.28
N TRP A 45 -29.33 12.92 20.81
CA TRP A 45 -28.61 12.01 21.71
C TRP A 45 -27.44 11.31 21.01
N GLU A 46 -27.63 10.85 19.78
CA GLU A 46 -26.58 10.21 18.96
C GLU A 46 -25.44 11.17 18.59
N ALA A 47 -25.73 12.47 18.47
CA ALA A 47 -24.70 13.49 18.28
C ALA A 47 -23.89 13.76 19.57
N GLU A 48 -24.51 13.63 20.75
CA GLU A 48 -23.89 13.98 22.03
C GLU A 48 -23.28 12.78 22.77
N GLN A 49 -23.76 11.55 22.52
CA GLN A 49 -23.35 10.36 23.26
C GLN A 49 -22.82 9.25 22.34
N PRO A 50 -21.73 8.56 22.74
CA PRO A 50 -21.27 7.39 22.03
C PRO A 50 -22.31 6.27 22.02
N TYR A 51 -22.54 5.67 20.86
CA TYR A 51 -23.39 4.49 20.72
C TYR A 51 -22.72 3.43 19.83
N PRO A 52 -22.98 2.14 20.06
CA PRO A 52 -22.40 1.08 19.26
C PRO A 52 -23.06 0.98 17.89
N MET A 53 -22.26 0.99 16.83
CA MET A 53 -22.68 0.78 15.44
C MET A 53 -21.71 -0.18 14.74
N ALA A 54 -22.26 -1.10 13.94
CA ALA A 54 -21.48 -2.01 13.11
C ALA A 54 -21.21 -1.39 11.73
N HIS A 55 -19.95 -1.36 11.34
CA HIS A 55 -19.48 -0.98 10.01
C HIS A 55 -19.02 -2.23 9.25
N PRO A 56 -19.68 -2.62 8.15
CA PRO A 56 -19.28 -3.77 7.37
C PRO A 56 -17.93 -3.50 6.67
N VAL A 57 -16.99 -4.42 6.81
CA VAL A 57 -15.64 -4.31 6.20
C VAL A 57 -15.22 -5.58 5.49
N GLY A 58 -16.11 -6.57 5.38
CA GLY A 58 -15.81 -7.87 4.75
C GLY A 58 -15.32 -7.76 3.32
N ASP A 59 -15.92 -6.89 2.52
CA ASP A 59 -15.48 -6.65 1.14
C ASP A 59 -14.09 -6.02 1.09
N LEU A 60 -13.81 -5.13 2.04
CA LEU A 60 -12.50 -4.53 2.17
C LEU A 60 -11.41 -5.57 2.53
N LEU A 61 -11.71 -6.50 3.44
CA LEU A 61 -10.76 -7.49 3.94
C LEU A 61 -10.55 -8.68 2.98
N ARG A 62 -11.62 -9.17 2.34
CA ARG A 62 -11.53 -10.31 1.40
C ARG A 62 -10.71 -10.00 0.17
N GLN A 63 -10.86 -8.79 -0.37
CA GLN A 63 -10.18 -8.41 -1.60
C GLN A 63 -8.69 -8.13 -1.39
N THR A 64 -8.25 -7.88 -0.15
CA THR A 64 -6.83 -7.72 0.20
C THR A 64 -6.18 -9.03 0.63
N ALA A 65 -6.96 -10.05 0.99
CA ALA A 65 -6.48 -11.39 1.32
C ALA A 65 -6.13 -12.26 0.08
N ILE A 66 -6.16 -11.69 -1.12
CA ILE A 66 -5.87 -12.41 -2.36
C ILE A 66 -4.36 -12.42 -2.58
N ASP A 67 -3.65 -13.35 -1.92
CA ASP A 67 -2.54 -14.14 -2.50
C ASP A 67 -1.94 -15.10 -1.44
N PRO A 68 -2.29 -16.41 -1.43
CA PRO A 68 -1.71 -17.39 -0.50
C PRO A 68 -0.22 -17.72 -0.77
N THR A 69 0.42 -17.09 -1.77
CA THR A 69 1.84 -17.30 -2.12
C THR A 69 2.73 -16.10 -1.82
N LYS A 70 2.22 -15.04 -1.17
CA LYS A 70 2.93 -13.77 -1.05
C LYS A 70 3.84 -13.68 0.18
N ASN A 71 5.05 -13.20 -0.08
CA ASN A 71 6.10 -12.91 0.88
C ASN A 71 5.66 -11.79 1.86
N ILE A 72 6.19 -11.86 3.09
CA ILE A 72 5.82 -11.14 4.34
C ILE A 72 5.81 -9.59 4.25
N ASP A 73 6.21 -9.00 3.12
CA ASP A 73 6.44 -7.55 2.97
C ASP A 73 5.31 -6.80 2.23
N SER A 74 4.19 -7.45 1.88
CA SER A 74 3.00 -6.74 1.42
C SER A 74 2.20 -6.22 2.62
N PRO A 75 1.84 -4.93 2.69
CA PRO A 75 0.97 -4.42 3.76
C PRO A 75 -0.43 -4.96 3.53
N ASP A 76 -0.70 -6.16 4.05
CA ASP A 76 -2.04 -6.71 4.10
C ASP A 76 -2.91 -5.75 4.92
N LEU A 77 -4.05 -5.37 4.33
CA LEU A 77 -5.10 -4.60 4.99
C LEU A 77 -5.85 -5.56 5.91
N GLY A 78 -5.16 -6.04 6.95
CA GLY A 78 -5.74 -6.85 8.01
C GLY A 78 -6.59 -6.00 8.96
N TRP A 79 -7.31 -6.68 9.85
CA TRP A 79 -8.15 -6.05 10.88
C TRP A 79 -7.41 -4.96 11.67
N GLU A 80 -6.20 -5.27 12.16
CA GLU A 80 -5.37 -4.34 12.93
C GLU A 80 -4.89 -3.14 12.11
N SER A 81 -4.53 -3.36 10.84
CA SER A 81 -4.14 -2.29 9.93
C SER A 81 -5.32 -1.34 9.68
N LEU A 82 -6.52 -1.87 9.46
CA LEU A 82 -7.72 -1.07 9.24
C LEU A 82 -8.13 -0.29 10.50
N ILE A 83 -8.12 -0.94 11.66
CA ILE A 83 -8.37 -0.28 12.95
C ILE A 83 -7.37 0.87 13.16
N ARG A 84 -6.09 0.63 12.92
CA ARG A 84 -5.06 1.67 13.04
C ARG A 84 -5.30 2.84 12.10
N VAL A 85 -5.68 2.58 10.85
CA VAL A 85 -5.99 3.64 9.88
C VAL A 85 -7.17 4.47 10.39
N ILE A 86 -8.25 3.82 10.83
CA ILE A 86 -9.42 4.51 11.39
C ILE A 86 -9.02 5.36 12.60
N GLN A 87 -8.31 4.78 13.57
CA GLN A 87 -7.92 5.46 14.80
C GLN A 87 -6.94 6.63 14.60
N THR A 88 -6.13 6.60 13.54
CA THR A 88 -5.15 7.66 13.25
C THR A 88 -5.69 8.76 12.34
N THR A 89 -6.76 8.50 11.59
CA THR A 89 -7.31 9.43 10.60
C THR A 89 -8.64 10.05 11.02
N VAL A 90 -9.50 9.30 11.73
CA VAL A 90 -10.79 9.78 12.20
C VAL A 90 -10.67 10.19 13.65
N ALA A 91 -10.83 11.49 13.94
CA ALA A 91 -10.89 12.05 15.29
C ALA A 91 -9.88 11.40 16.27
N PRO A 92 -8.56 11.42 15.98
CA PRO A 92 -7.58 10.56 16.65
C PRO A 92 -7.59 10.70 18.18
N GLN A 93 -7.87 11.89 18.69
CA GLN A 93 -7.90 12.21 20.12
C GLN A 93 -9.10 11.57 20.85
N GLU A 94 -10.13 11.13 20.12
CA GLU A 94 -11.36 10.60 20.70
C GLU A 94 -11.28 9.10 21.02
N TRP A 95 -10.21 8.40 20.64
CA TRP A 95 -10.08 6.96 20.85
C TRP A 95 -9.55 6.60 22.25
N ASP A 96 -10.00 5.48 22.76
CA ASP A 96 -9.62 4.89 24.06
C ASP A 96 -8.11 4.76 24.26
N LEU A 97 -7.36 4.45 23.19
CA LEU A 97 -5.89 4.39 23.19
C LEU A 97 -5.24 5.71 23.64
N LEU A 98 -5.91 6.84 23.38
CA LEU A 98 -5.50 8.19 23.80
C LEU A 98 -6.37 8.74 24.95
N GLY A 99 -7.17 7.88 25.60
CA GLY A 99 -8.02 8.24 26.73
C GLY A 99 -9.37 8.87 26.35
N GLY A 100 -9.75 8.81 25.08
CA GLY A 100 -11.03 9.32 24.60
C GLY A 100 -12.20 8.33 24.76
N PRO A 101 -13.44 8.77 24.46
CA PRO A 101 -14.66 8.00 24.69
C PRO A 101 -14.95 6.92 23.63
N CYS A 102 -14.25 6.93 22.49
CA CYS A 102 -14.50 6.02 21.37
C CYS A 102 -13.76 4.70 21.52
N THR A 103 -14.44 3.60 21.22
CA THR A 103 -13.85 2.25 21.20
C THR A 103 -14.16 1.53 19.90
N VAL A 104 -13.31 0.59 19.52
CA VAL A 104 -13.50 -0.26 18.33
C VAL A 104 -13.17 -1.71 18.66
N ALA A 105 -14.01 -2.62 18.19
CA ALA A 105 -13.83 -4.05 18.30
C ALA A 105 -14.08 -4.73 16.95
N THR A 106 -13.42 -5.85 16.72
CA THR A 106 -13.68 -6.68 15.54
C THR A 106 -14.84 -7.64 15.81
N ALA A 107 -15.69 -7.84 14.82
CA ALA A 107 -16.69 -8.89 14.79
C ALA A 107 -16.42 -9.80 13.59
N PRO A 108 -15.46 -10.75 13.67
CA PRO A 108 -15.00 -11.52 12.52
C PRO A 108 -16.11 -12.32 11.84
N PHE A 109 -17.05 -12.90 12.60
CA PHE A 109 -18.17 -13.66 12.06
C PHE A 109 -19.16 -12.83 11.23
N ALA A 110 -19.30 -11.55 11.57
CA ALA A 110 -20.15 -10.60 10.84
C ALA A 110 -19.33 -9.76 9.86
N GLU A 111 -18.02 -10.02 9.74
CA GLU A 111 -17.06 -9.27 8.94
C GLU A 111 -17.22 -7.75 9.08
N SER A 112 -17.41 -7.30 10.32
CA SER A 112 -17.71 -5.91 10.65
C SER A 112 -16.80 -5.40 11.76
N LEU A 113 -16.59 -4.09 11.78
CA LEU A 113 -16.04 -3.37 12.93
C LEU A 113 -17.20 -2.82 13.75
N VAL A 114 -17.25 -3.16 15.03
CA VAL A 114 -18.20 -2.57 15.97
C VAL A 114 -17.50 -1.38 16.63
N VAL A 115 -18.02 -0.19 16.38
CA VAL A 115 -17.47 1.06 16.90
C VAL A 115 -18.48 1.68 17.86
N ASN A 116 -18.03 2.12 19.03
CA ASN A 116 -18.83 2.92 19.94
C ASN A 116 -18.36 4.38 19.85
N ALA A 117 -19.11 5.25 19.18
CA ALA A 117 -18.72 6.65 18.95
C ALA A 117 -19.94 7.55 18.74
N THR A 118 -19.70 8.87 18.62
CA THR A 118 -20.75 9.84 18.28
C THR A 118 -21.12 9.78 16.79
N SER A 119 -22.27 10.35 16.42
CA SER A 119 -22.76 10.34 15.03
C SER A 119 -21.74 10.90 14.03
N ASP A 120 -21.04 11.96 14.39
CA ASP A 120 -20.06 12.63 13.52
C ASP A 120 -18.86 11.72 13.24
N THR A 121 -18.39 11.01 14.27
CA THR A 121 -17.33 10.01 14.13
C THR A 121 -17.79 8.83 13.29
N HIS A 122 -19.04 8.35 13.48
CA HIS A 122 -19.60 7.30 12.62
C HIS A 122 -19.67 7.70 11.15
N GLN A 123 -20.09 8.93 10.85
CA GLN A 123 -20.13 9.45 9.50
C GLN A 123 -18.74 9.57 8.89
N ALA A 124 -17.76 10.05 9.66
CA ALA A 124 -16.37 10.13 9.21
C ALA A 124 -15.76 8.76 8.90
N ILE A 125 -16.06 7.73 9.72
CA ILE A 125 -15.66 6.35 9.45
C ILE A 125 -16.30 5.83 8.16
N ALA A 126 -17.60 6.05 7.96
CA ALA A 126 -18.29 5.60 6.75
C ALA A 126 -17.71 6.24 5.47
N ASN A 127 -17.38 7.53 5.53
CA ASN A 127 -16.73 8.24 4.43
C ASN A 127 -15.34 7.66 4.14
N LEU A 128 -14.52 7.47 5.17
CA LEU A 128 -13.20 6.86 5.02
C LEU A 128 -13.26 5.47 4.38
N LEU A 129 -14.16 4.61 4.86
CA LEU A 129 -14.32 3.26 4.32
C LEU A 129 -14.73 3.30 2.84
N THR A 130 -15.63 4.22 2.48
CA THR A 130 -16.04 4.44 1.09
C THR A 130 -14.88 4.91 0.22
N ASP A 131 -14.08 5.87 0.70
CA ASP A 131 -12.89 6.35 -0.01
C ASP A 131 -11.89 5.21 -0.24
N LEU A 132 -11.66 4.37 0.76
CA LEU A 132 -10.80 3.18 0.63
C LEU A 132 -11.33 2.18 -0.41
N GLU A 133 -12.65 1.99 -0.52
CA GLU A 133 -13.24 1.15 -1.56
C GLU A 133 -12.99 1.71 -2.96
N THR A 134 -13.11 3.03 -3.14
CA THR A 134 -12.93 3.67 -4.45
C THR A 134 -11.48 3.69 -4.93
N LEU A 135 -10.51 3.80 -4.03
CA LEU A 135 -9.08 3.88 -4.38
C LEU A 135 -8.49 2.51 -4.77
N LYS A 136 -9.04 1.41 -4.25
CA LYS A 136 -8.55 0.05 -4.50
C LYS A 136 -8.39 -0.34 -5.97
N PRO A 137 -9.40 -0.20 -6.85
CA PRO A 137 -9.26 -0.60 -8.25
C PRO A 137 -8.17 0.21 -8.98
N ALA A 138 -7.97 1.48 -8.61
CA ALA A 138 -6.91 2.31 -9.18
C ALA A 138 -5.52 1.79 -8.78
N ILE A 139 -5.33 1.46 -7.50
CA ILE A 139 -4.08 0.89 -6.98
C ILE A 139 -3.79 -0.47 -7.64
N ALA A 140 -4.79 -1.35 -7.71
CA ALA A 140 -4.64 -2.67 -8.32
C ALA A 140 -4.24 -2.59 -9.81
N LYS A 141 -4.87 -1.67 -10.56
CA LYS A 141 -4.52 -1.43 -11.96
C LYS A 141 -3.08 -0.95 -12.11
N GLU A 142 -2.64 0.00 -11.29
CA GLU A 142 -1.27 0.52 -11.32
C GLU A 142 -0.25 -0.56 -10.96
N GLN A 143 -0.55 -1.37 -9.93
CA GLN A 143 0.31 -2.49 -9.54
C GLN A 143 0.46 -3.52 -10.67
N GLU A 144 -0.61 -3.81 -11.41
CA GLU A 144 -0.54 -4.70 -12.55
C GLU A 144 0.32 -4.12 -13.67
N VAL A 145 0.19 -2.82 -13.96
CA VAL A 145 1.05 -2.13 -14.94
C VAL A 145 2.53 -2.24 -14.52
N LEU A 146 2.84 -1.96 -13.26
CA LEU A 146 4.19 -2.08 -12.72
C LEU A 146 4.71 -3.52 -12.79
N ARG A 147 3.85 -4.52 -12.53
CA ARG A 147 4.20 -5.94 -12.63
C ARG A 147 4.53 -6.32 -14.06
N GLN A 148 3.72 -5.88 -15.03
CA GLN A 148 3.98 -6.09 -16.45
C GLN A 148 5.27 -5.42 -16.91
N GLN A 149 5.51 -4.17 -16.50
CA GLN A 149 6.75 -3.46 -16.80
C GLN A 149 7.97 -4.18 -16.21
N ARG A 150 7.89 -4.67 -14.96
CA ARG A 150 8.95 -5.45 -14.33
C ARG A 150 9.20 -6.77 -15.04
N ALA A 151 8.14 -7.47 -15.44
CA ALA A 151 8.24 -8.73 -16.19
C ALA A 151 8.87 -8.50 -17.58
N ALA A 152 8.43 -7.46 -18.29
CA ALA A 152 8.98 -7.07 -19.59
C ALA A 152 10.47 -6.67 -19.47
N ALA A 153 10.83 -5.88 -18.46
CA ALA A 153 12.21 -5.49 -18.19
C ALA A 153 13.08 -6.71 -17.83
N ALA A 154 12.55 -7.68 -17.08
CA ALA A 154 13.24 -8.92 -16.75
C ALA A 154 13.46 -9.80 -17.98
N ALA A 155 12.44 -9.93 -18.84
CA ALA A 155 12.53 -10.68 -20.10
C ALA A 155 13.55 -10.05 -21.05
N TYR A 156 13.48 -8.73 -21.25
CA TYR A 156 14.46 -7.99 -22.04
C TYR A 156 15.88 -8.20 -21.49
N ARG A 157 16.06 -8.10 -20.16
CA ARG A 157 17.36 -8.36 -19.54
C ARG A 157 17.86 -9.79 -19.79
N ALA A 158 17.00 -10.79 -19.68
CA ALA A 158 17.36 -12.18 -19.91
C ALA A 158 17.83 -12.42 -21.36
N GLU A 159 17.15 -11.80 -22.33
CA GLU A 159 17.56 -11.84 -23.74
C GLU A 159 18.95 -11.21 -23.93
N GLN A 160 19.18 -10.02 -23.37
CA GLN A 160 20.49 -9.36 -23.48
C GLN A 160 21.61 -10.17 -22.80
N MET A 161 21.32 -10.84 -21.67
CA MET A 161 22.27 -11.75 -21.01
C MET A 161 22.59 -12.97 -21.87
N ALA A 162 21.61 -13.54 -22.56
CA ALA A 162 21.83 -14.68 -23.45
C ALA A 162 22.76 -14.30 -24.62
N THR A 163 22.49 -13.16 -25.28
CA THR A 163 23.35 -12.63 -26.35
C THR A 163 24.78 -12.36 -25.85
N LEU A 164 24.91 -11.79 -24.65
CA LEU A 164 26.21 -11.53 -24.04
C LEU A 164 26.98 -12.82 -23.74
N SER A 165 26.27 -13.85 -23.24
CA SER A 165 26.85 -15.17 -22.96
C SER A 165 27.37 -15.85 -24.23
N GLU A 166 26.59 -15.81 -25.31
CA GLU A 166 26.98 -16.37 -26.60
C GLU A 166 28.23 -15.68 -27.15
N ARG A 167 28.27 -14.35 -27.07
CA ARG A 167 29.39 -13.54 -27.57
C ARG A 167 30.69 -13.79 -26.80
N ILE A 168 30.60 -14.03 -25.49
CA ILE A 168 31.78 -14.24 -24.62
C ILE A 168 32.20 -15.72 -24.61
N GLY A 169 31.33 -16.64 -25.03
CA GLY A 169 31.59 -18.08 -25.00
C GLY A 169 31.53 -18.69 -23.60
N HIS A 170 31.06 -17.93 -22.61
CA HIS A 170 30.93 -18.36 -21.22
C HIS A 170 29.56 -17.92 -20.65
N PRO A 171 28.98 -18.69 -19.71
CA PRO A 171 27.79 -18.26 -18.98
C PRO A 171 28.10 -16.98 -18.19
N VAL A 172 27.21 -16.00 -18.31
CA VAL A 172 27.26 -14.74 -17.58
C VAL A 172 26.03 -14.57 -16.70
N GLU A 173 26.23 -14.00 -15.51
CA GLU A 173 25.15 -13.70 -14.57
C GLU A 173 25.08 -12.20 -14.34
N ALA A 174 23.87 -11.64 -14.29
CA ALA A 174 23.68 -10.24 -13.98
C ALA A 174 24.33 -9.89 -12.63
N ILE A 175 25.08 -8.77 -12.56
CA ILE A 175 25.65 -8.34 -11.29
C ILE A 175 24.54 -8.12 -10.26
N GLN A 176 24.80 -8.42 -9.00
CA GLN A 176 23.86 -8.11 -7.92
C GLN A 176 24.00 -6.65 -7.48
N SER A 177 22.95 -6.06 -6.92
CA SER A 177 22.98 -4.66 -6.42
C SER A 177 24.05 -4.41 -5.34
N ARG A 178 24.53 -5.47 -4.69
CA ARG A 178 25.60 -5.43 -3.66
C ARG A 178 26.96 -5.92 -4.18
N PHE A 179 27.15 -5.97 -5.50
CA PHE A 179 28.42 -6.39 -6.07
C PHE A 179 29.55 -5.44 -5.65
N ASN A 180 30.56 -5.97 -4.96
CA ASN A 180 31.66 -5.17 -4.45
C ASN A 180 32.66 -4.87 -5.58
N LEU A 181 32.55 -3.68 -6.14
CA LEU A 181 33.50 -3.13 -7.12
C LEU A 181 34.73 -2.44 -6.48
N ASN A 182 34.89 -2.42 -5.15
CA ASN A 182 36.07 -1.81 -4.54
C ASN A 182 37.34 -2.56 -4.93
N GLY A 183 38.36 -1.84 -5.39
CA GLY A 183 39.68 -2.40 -5.68
C GLY A 183 40.24 -1.90 -7.01
N GLU A 184 41.39 -2.47 -7.38
CA GLU A 184 41.98 -2.24 -8.69
C GLU A 184 41.44 -3.27 -9.68
N TRP A 185 41.01 -2.81 -10.84
CA TRP A 185 40.51 -3.67 -11.90
C TRP A 185 41.25 -3.38 -13.20
N ASN A 186 41.70 -4.42 -13.87
CA ASN A 186 42.28 -4.35 -15.21
C ASN A 186 41.14 -4.41 -16.22
N VAL A 187 40.86 -3.29 -16.87
CA VAL A 187 39.78 -3.17 -17.87
C VAL A 187 40.37 -3.33 -19.26
N ALA A 188 40.07 -4.46 -19.89
CA ALA A 188 40.31 -4.67 -21.31
C ALA A 188 39.19 -3.98 -22.10
N VAL A 189 39.50 -2.86 -22.73
CA VAL A 189 38.62 -2.23 -23.72
C VAL A 189 38.92 -2.93 -25.04
N ALA A 190 38.09 -3.91 -25.39
CA ALA A 190 38.34 -4.73 -26.57
C ALA A 190 38.40 -3.88 -27.85
N PRO A 191 39.32 -4.20 -28.79
CA PRO A 191 40.15 -5.41 -28.79
C PRO A 191 41.61 -5.24 -28.30
N SER A 192 42.10 -4.05 -27.90
CA SER A 192 43.57 -3.87 -27.86
C SER A 192 44.17 -2.92 -26.82
N LYS A 193 43.39 -2.32 -25.91
CA LYS A 193 43.96 -1.52 -24.83
C LYS A 193 43.48 -2.01 -23.48
N ILE A 194 44.40 -2.56 -22.69
CA ILE A 194 44.19 -2.80 -21.26
C ILE A 194 44.48 -1.49 -20.54
N VAL A 195 43.52 -1.03 -19.76
CA VAL A 195 43.60 0.15 -18.90
C VAL A 195 43.33 -0.32 -17.47
N THR A 196 44.30 -0.15 -16.57
CA THR A 196 44.10 -0.40 -15.15
C THR A 196 43.35 0.79 -14.54
N LEU A 197 42.19 0.52 -13.95
CA LEU A 197 41.34 1.50 -13.30
C LEU A 197 41.20 1.13 -11.82
N SER A 198 41.37 2.10 -10.92
CA SER A 198 41.14 1.91 -9.49
C SER A 198 39.80 2.50 -9.10
N TYR A 199 38.97 1.67 -8.48
CA TYR A 199 37.60 1.98 -8.13
C TYR A 199 37.48 2.10 -6.62
N ARG A 200 36.96 3.22 -6.13
CA ARG A 200 36.68 3.43 -4.71
C ARG A 200 35.22 3.83 -4.53
N PHE A 201 34.47 3.08 -3.73
CA PHE A 201 33.14 3.50 -3.31
C PHE A 201 33.25 4.66 -2.33
N GLN A 202 32.48 5.71 -2.57
CA GLN A 202 32.39 6.84 -1.64
C GLN A 202 31.08 6.86 -0.86
N MET A 203 29.97 6.35 -1.42
CA MET A 203 28.66 6.24 -0.75
C MET A 203 27.81 5.08 -1.32
N GLU A 204 26.77 4.64 -0.60
CA GLU A 204 25.83 3.60 -1.03
C GLU A 204 25.35 3.84 -2.48
N GLY A 205 25.86 3.05 -3.42
CA GLY A 205 25.45 3.09 -4.83
C GLY A 205 26.23 4.03 -5.73
N ALA A 206 27.20 4.81 -5.23
CA ALA A 206 28.04 5.73 -6.01
C ALA A 206 29.55 5.39 -5.92
N LEU A 207 30.16 5.12 -7.08
CA LEU A 207 31.61 4.93 -7.23
C LEU A 207 32.27 6.17 -7.85
N SER A 208 33.51 6.44 -7.46
CA SER A 208 34.44 7.32 -8.19
C SER A 208 35.63 6.49 -8.70
N ILE A 209 36.17 6.85 -9.88
CA ILE A 209 37.38 6.25 -10.46
C ILE A 209 38.55 7.18 -10.22
N GLU A 210 39.65 6.62 -9.75
CA GLU A 210 40.96 7.27 -9.84
C GLU A 210 41.73 6.58 -10.98
N SER A 211 41.95 7.29 -12.10
CA SER A 211 42.72 6.77 -13.23
C SER A 211 44.20 6.66 -12.85
N LEU A 212 44.78 5.47 -12.94
CA LEU A 212 46.21 5.24 -12.73
C LEU A 212 47.06 5.31 -14.02
N ILE A 213 46.50 5.79 -15.15
CA ILE A 213 47.29 6.06 -16.35
C ILE A 213 47.89 7.46 -16.26
N ASP A 214 49.15 7.50 -15.83
CA ASP A 214 50.05 8.67 -15.80
C ASP A 214 49.50 9.87 -15.02
N SER A 215 50.20 10.28 -13.96
CA SER A 215 49.88 11.38 -13.01
C SER A 215 49.55 12.76 -13.62
N LYS A 216 49.47 12.87 -14.94
CA LYS A 216 49.20 14.07 -15.73
C LYS A 216 47.80 14.13 -16.33
N SER A 217 47.00 13.06 -16.30
CA SER A 217 45.62 13.09 -16.77
C SER A 217 44.68 13.49 -15.63
N PRO A 218 43.76 14.45 -15.82
CA PRO A 218 42.85 14.87 -14.76
C PRO A 218 41.98 13.69 -14.32
N ALA A 219 41.88 13.47 -13.01
CA ALA A 219 40.94 12.51 -12.44
C ALA A 219 39.52 12.89 -12.93
N ILE A 220 38.89 11.99 -13.69
CA ILE A 220 37.52 12.17 -14.12
C ILE A 220 36.65 11.58 -13.02
N ASP A 221 35.97 12.44 -12.25
CA ASP A 221 34.91 12.03 -11.32
C ASP A 221 33.77 11.37 -12.11
N THR A 222 33.93 10.08 -12.37
CA THR A 222 32.96 9.27 -13.10
C THR A 222 32.05 8.61 -12.09
N TRP A 223 30.79 9.05 -12.07
CA TRP A 223 29.77 8.51 -11.20
C TRP A 223 29.19 7.23 -11.79
N TYR A 224 29.02 6.23 -10.93
CA TYR A 224 28.30 5.01 -11.27
C TYR A 224 27.03 4.84 -10.46
N MET A 225 25.98 4.33 -11.11
CA MET A 225 24.82 3.78 -10.43
C MET A 225 24.77 2.28 -10.70
N VAL A 226 24.83 1.48 -9.64
CA VAL A 226 24.78 0.01 -9.71
C VAL A 226 23.37 -0.45 -9.39
N ALA A 227 22.74 -1.12 -10.34
CA ALA A 227 21.52 -1.87 -10.13
C ALA A 227 21.73 -3.31 -10.60
N ALA A 228 20.89 -4.24 -10.17
CA ALA A 228 21.04 -5.63 -10.58
C ALA A 228 21.05 -5.75 -12.13
N GLY A 229 22.17 -6.19 -12.69
CA GLY A 229 22.40 -6.33 -14.13
C GLY A 229 22.68 -5.03 -14.90
N SER A 230 22.86 -3.89 -14.23
CA SER A 230 22.99 -2.57 -14.87
C SER A 230 24.04 -1.71 -14.15
N LEU A 231 24.85 -1.03 -14.95
CA LEU A 231 25.82 -0.06 -14.48
C LEU A 231 25.70 1.21 -15.33
N VAL A 232 25.39 2.36 -14.74
CA VAL A 232 25.50 3.64 -15.46
C VAL A 232 26.91 4.18 -15.26
N MET A 233 27.57 4.63 -16.32
CA MET A 233 28.90 5.26 -16.29
C MET A 233 28.88 6.51 -17.16
N ASN A 234 29.24 7.68 -16.61
CA ASN A 234 29.25 8.96 -17.35
C ASN A 234 27.92 9.26 -18.08
N GLY A 235 26.79 8.97 -17.41
CA GLY A 235 25.45 9.16 -17.98
C GLY A 235 25.03 8.13 -19.04
N LYS A 236 25.89 7.15 -19.36
CA LYS A 236 25.58 6.06 -20.28
C LYS A 236 25.30 4.77 -19.53
N ALA A 237 24.18 4.12 -19.82
CA ALA A 237 23.83 2.84 -19.23
C ALA A 237 24.60 1.70 -19.91
N TYR A 238 25.10 0.78 -19.11
CA TYR A 238 25.74 -0.45 -19.51
C TYR A 238 25.01 -1.62 -18.87
N ILE A 239 24.95 -2.72 -19.61
CA ILE A 239 24.60 -4.01 -19.06
C ILE A 239 25.83 -4.56 -18.36
N ALA A 240 25.66 -4.96 -17.10
CA ALA A 240 26.75 -5.43 -16.28
C ALA A 240 26.51 -6.87 -15.82
N ALA A 241 27.46 -7.75 -16.09
CA ALA A 241 27.39 -9.16 -15.75
C ALA A 241 28.73 -9.65 -15.18
N THR A 242 28.71 -10.77 -14.46
CA THR A 242 29.91 -11.48 -14.03
C THR A 242 30.05 -12.79 -14.78
N THR A 243 31.26 -13.16 -15.16
CA THR A 243 31.57 -14.53 -15.61
C THR A 243 31.75 -15.45 -14.39
N GLN A 244 31.74 -16.77 -14.58
CA GLN A 244 32.07 -17.74 -13.53
C GLN A 244 33.49 -17.56 -12.97
N LEU A 245 34.38 -16.87 -13.70
CA LEU A 245 35.74 -16.55 -13.29
C LEU A 245 35.82 -15.29 -12.41
N GLY A 246 34.67 -14.66 -12.11
CA GLY A 246 34.59 -13.42 -11.33
C GLY A 246 34.96 -12.16 -12.11
N GLU A 247 35.01 -12.24 -13.44
CA GLU A 247 35.30 -11.10 -14.30
C GLU A 247 34.03 -10.28 -14.50
N LEU A 248 34.14 -8.96 -14.37
CA LEU A 248 33.05 -8.05 -14.65
C LEU A 248 33.03 -7.72 -16.14
N VAL A 249 31.89 -7.92 -16.77
CA VAL A 249 31.66 -7.63 -18.18
C VAL A 249 30.68 -6.48 -18.27
N LEU A 250 31.07 -5.43 -18.99
CA LEU A 250 30.21 -4.30 -19.32
C LEU A 250 29.95 -4.26 -20.83
N ALA A 251 28.68 -4.23 -21.21
CA ALA A 251 28.24 -4.15 -22.60
C ALA A 251 27.30 -2.95 -22.80
N ASP A 252 27.42 -2.29 -23.95
CA ASP A 252 26.49 -1.24 -24.35
C ASP A 252 25.16 -1.87 -24.80
N PRO A 253 24.02 -1.61 -24.14
CA PRO A 253 22.73 -2.21 -24.49
C PRO A 253 22.28 -1.90 -25.93
N GLN A 254 22.72 -0.78 -26.51
CA GLN A 254 22.36 -0.43 -27.89
C GLN A 254 23.24 -1.13 -28.94
N ASN A 255 24.31 -1.78 -28.50
CA ASN A 255 25.28 -2.38 -29.40
C ASN A 255 25.92 -3.63 -28.78
N ILE A 256 25.11 -4.59 -28.30
CA ILE A 256 25.65 -5.81 -27.69
C ILE A 256 26.34 -6.71 -28.72
N GLU A 257 25.91 -6.68 -29.98
CA GLU A 257 26.52 -7.51 -31.03
C GLU A 257 27.87 -6.96 -31.50
N ASN A 258 27.98 -5.65 -31.70
CA ASN A 258 29.17 -5.03 -32.33
C ASN A 258 29.89 -4.02 -31.43
N GLY A 259 29.36 -3.74 -30.24
CA GLY A 259 29.86 -2.71 -29.34
C GLY A 259 31.06 -3.17 -28.53
N VAL A 260 31.73 -2.19 -27.97
CA VAL A 260 32.93 -2.39 -27.14
C VAL A 260 32.53 -3.12 -25.87
N LEU A 261 33.00 -4.35 -25.73
CA LEU A 261 32.98 -5.08 -24.47
C LEU A 261 34.13 -4.55 -23.61
N GLN A 262 33.81 -4.14 -22.39
CA GLN A 262 34.81 -3.88 -21.37
C GLN A 262 34.81 -5.06 -20.42
N ILE A 263 35.92 -5.78 -20.37
CA ILE A 263 36.10 -6.90 -19.43
C ILE A 263 37.07 -6.41 -18.35
N ALA A 264 36.56 -6.33 -17.13
CA ALA A 264 37.31 -5.94 -15.96
C ALA A 264 37.64 -7.18 -15.13
N THR A 265 38.93 -7.43 -14.91
CA THR A 265 39.43 -8.48 -14.01
C THR A 265 39.99 -7.83 -12.75
N PRO A 266 39.77 -8.38 -11.55
CA PRO A 266 40.41 -7.85 -10.36
C PRO A 266 41.93 -7.93 -10.54
N ALA A 267 42.65 -6.85 -10.28
CA ALA A 267 44.10 -6.87 -10.30
C ALA A 267 44.57 -7.87 -9.23
N LYS A 268 45.52 -8.74 -9.59
CA LYS A 268 46.14 -9.63 -8.60
C LYS A 268 46.76 -8.73 -7.52
N SER A 269 46.31 -8.91 -6.27
CA SER A 269 47.01 -8.31 -5.13
C SER A 269 48.48 -8.77 -5.19
N PRO A 270 49.45 -7.85 -5.09
CA PRO A 270 50.86 -8.24 -4.99
C PRO A 270 51.11 -9.12 -3.77
#